data_AF-A0A0G0VKY2-F1
#
_entry.id   AF-A0A0G0VKY2-F1
#
_cell.length_a   1.000
_cell.length_b   1.000
_cell.length_c   1.000
_cell.angle_alpha   90.00
_cell.angle_beta   90.00
_cell.angle_gamma   90.00
#
_symmetry.space_group_name_H-M   'P 1'
#
loop_
_entity.id
_entity.type
_entity.pdbx_description
1 polymer ?
#
loop_
_entity_poly.entity_id
_entity_poly.type
_entity_poly.pdbx_seq_one_letter_code
_entity_poly.pdbx_strand_id
1 'polypeptide(L)'
;MTGFLISLFVFWRKLKDDYSSQIIFSLAFFILLGVFLGYAVSRWAFSNWFFWLELAGAFIGLTLGVLKFKTRFYEILEAMVVSILPVLAIFFLNDSVSNSSLVSFIAFTTILFLIFVYYLLDVHYKEFSWYKSGKIGFSGLAVLGLLFLIRAGVAIFYTGVLSFVGKSEVFFSGIFAFTSFLVIFNLGNVKK
;
A
#
# COMPACT_ATOMS: atom_id res chain seq x y z
N MET A 1 -12.90 -8.44 -9.61
CA MET A 1 -12.54 -9.77 -9.07
C MET A 1 -11.08 -10.14 -9.38
N THR A 2 -10.62 -9.99 -10.62
CA THR A 2 -9.26 -10.36 -11.07
C THR A 2 -8.13 -9.72 -10.25
N GLY A 3 -8.24 -8.42 -9.92
CA GLY A 3 -7.19 -7.74 -9.12
C GLY A 3 -7.00 -8.32 -7.72
N PHE A 4 -8.07 -8.76 -7.07
CA PHE A 4 -7.98 -9.40 -5.76
C PHE A 4 -7.29 -10.75 -5.81
N LEU A 5 -7.54 -11.55 -6.85
CA LEU A 5 -6.85 -12.84 -7.04
C LEU A 5 -5.35 -12.64 -7.29
N ILE A 6 -4.98 -11.65 -8.12
CA ILE A 6 -3.57 -11.30 -8.35
C ILE A 6 -2.92 -10.82 -7.05
N SER A 7 -3.62 -9.98 -6.28
CA SER A 7 -3.14 -9.51 -4.98
C SER A 7 -2.87 -10.66 -4.01
N LEU A 8 -3.82 -11.59 -3.83
CA LEU A 8 -3.64 -12.76 -2.98
C LEU A 8 -2.49 -13.64 -3.45
N PHE A 9 -2.35 -13.85 -4.76
CA PHE A 9 -1.23 -14.61 -5.32
C PHE A 9 0.12 -13.93 -5.06
N VAL A 10 0.22 -12.62 -5.28
CA VAL A 10 1.45 -11.86 -5.01
C VAL A 10 1.80 -11.86 -3.53
N PHE A 11 0.80 -11.68 -2.66
CA PHE A 11 0.96 -11.73 -1.20
C PHE A 11 1.47 -13.10 -0.74
N TRP A 12 0.85 -14.18 -1.23
CA TRP A 12 1.31 -15.55 -0.97
C TRP A 12 2.71 -15.79 -1.49
N ARG A 13 3.00 -15.39 -2.73
CA ARG A 13 4.31 -15.61 -3.35
C ARG A 13 5.44 -14.92 -2.58
N LYS A 14 5.20 -13.75 -1.98
CA LYS A 14 6.21 -13.02 -1.20
C LYS A 14 6.47 -13.65 0.18
N LEU A 15 5.50 -14.38 0.75
CA LEU A 15 5.57 -14.89 2.13
C LEU A 15 5.73 -16.41 2.24
N LYS A 16 5.52 -17.16 1.14
CA LYS A 16 5.46 -18.64 1.15
C LYS A 16 6.72 -19.33 1.66
N ASP A 17 7.87 -18.67 1.55
CA ASP A 17 9.16 -19.26 1.93
C ASP A 17 9.41 -19.13 3.45
N ASP A 18 8.76 -18.16 4.11
CA ASP A 18 8.95 -17.86 5.54
C ASP A 18 7.77 -18.30 6.42
N TYR A 19 6.57 -18.44 5.85
CA TYR A 19 5.34 -18.69 6.61
C TYR A 19 4.50 -19.82 6.01
N SER A 20 3.79 -20.58 6.86
CA SER A 20 2.85 -21.59 6.39
C SER A 20 1.68 -20.96 5.65
N SER A 21 1.14 -21.66 4.64
CA SER A 21 0.00 -21.15 3.85
C SER A 21 -1.20 -20.78 4.73
N GLN A 22 -1.45 -21.54 5.81
CA GLN A 22 -2.53 -21.23 6.76
C GLN A 22 -2.35 -19.86 7.42
N ILE A 23 -1.13 -19.51 7.84
CA ILE A 23 -0.82 -18.20 8.43
C ILE A 23 -1.00 -17.09 7.39
N ILE A 24 -0.48 -17.30 6.18
CA ILE A 24 -0.53 -16.32 5.09
C ILE A 24 -1.99 -15.99 4.72
N PHE A 25 -2.83 -17.01 4.48
CA PHE A 25 -4.23 -16.80 4.14
C PHE A 25 -5.03 -16.22 5.31
N SER A 26 -4.68 -16.58 6.55
CA SER A 26 -5.29 -15.95 7.73
C SER A 26 -4.94 -14.46 7.81
N LEU A 27 -3.68 -14.09 7.59
CA LEU A 27 -3.24 -12.69 7.54
C LEU A 27 -3.96 -11.90 6.44
N ALA A 28 -4.03 -12.46 5.23
CA ALA A 28 -4.76 -11.86 4.12
C ALA A 28 -6.25 -11.68 4.47
N PHE A 29 -6.87 -12.66 5.13
CA PHE A 29 -8.25 -12.57 5.61
C PHE A 29 -8.43 -11.44 6.63
N PHE A 30 -7.55 -11.28 7.62
CA PHE A 30 -7.62 -10.16 8.56
C PHE A 30 -7.52 -8.81 7.87
N ILE A 31 -6.61 -8.66 6.90
CA ILE A 31 -6.45 -7.42 6.12
C ILE A 31 -7.73 -7.14 5.31
N LEU A 32 -8.24 -8.13 4.57
CA LEU A 32 -9.45 -7.99 3.75
C LEU A 32 -10.69 -7.72 4.60
N LEU A 33 -10.82 -8.35 5.76
CA LEU A 33 -11.90 -8.08 6.71
C LEU A 33 -11.81 -6.63 7.22
N GLY A 34 -10.59 -6.16 7.53
CA GLY A 34 -10.35 -4.77 7.91
C GLY A 34 -10.76 -3.79 6.80
N VAL A 35 -10.35 -4.04 5.56
CA VAL A 35 -10.77 -3.24 4.38
C VAL A 35 -12.29 -3.24 4.25
N PHE A 36 -12.93 -4.41 4.34
CA PHE A 36 -14.38 -4.54 4.25
C PHE A 36 -15.12 -3.75 5.33
N LEU A 37 -14.66 -3.82 6.58
CA LEU A 37 -15.23 -3.03 7.68
C LEU A 37 -15.01 -1.53 7.48
N GLY A 38 -13.81 -1.12 7.04
CA GLY A 38 -13.51 0.27 6.70
C GLY A 38 -14.44 0.79 5.59
N TYR A 39 -14.64 0.00 4.54
CA TYR A 39 -15.58 0.32 3.47
C TYR A 39 -17.03 0.42 4.00
N ALA A 40 -17.50 -0.55 4.80
CA ALA A 40 -18.84 -0.53 5.36
C ALA A 40 -19.09 0.72 6.23
N VAL A 41 -18.13 1.07 7.09
CA VAL A 41 -18.19 2.31 7.90
C VAL A 41 -18.21 3.54 7.01
N SER A 42 -17.39 3.59 5.95
CA SER A 42 -17.38 4.72 5.02
C SER A 42 -18.72 4.91 4.32
N ARG A 43 -19.37 3.82 3.91
CA ARG A 43 -20.68 3.87 3.24
C ARG A 43 -21.79 4.37 4.15
N TRP A 44 -21.67 4.12 5.46
CA TRP A 44 -22.69 4.52 6.44
C TRP A 44 -22.48 5.93 6.99
N ALA A 45 -21.24 6.31 7.35
CA ALA A 45 -20.96 7.55 8.08
C ALA A 45 -20.23 8.63 7.25
N PHE A 46 -19.26 8.24 6.41
CA PHE A 46 -18.34 9.18 5.74
C PHE A 46 -17.95 8.71 4.33
N SER A 47 -18.86 8.86 3.37
CA SER A 47 -18.68 8.34 2.00
C SER A 47 -17.44 8.89 1.31
N ASN A 48 -17.13 10.17 1.52
CA ASN A 48 -15.95 10.83 0.93
C ASN A 48 -14.63 10.32 1.50
N TRP A 49 -14.65 9.65 2.66
CA TRP A 49 -13.47 9.16 3.38
C TRP A 49 -13.17 7.68 3.12
N PHE A 50 -13.84 7.06 2.14
CA PHE A 50 -13.74 5.61 1.93
C PHE A 50 -12.30 5.11 1.81
N PHE A 51 -11.45 5.78 1.03
CA PHE A 51 -10.05 5.39 0.87
C PHE A 51 -9.30 5.36 2.20
N TRP A 52 -9.45 6.41 3.02
CA TRP A 52 -8.76 6.51 4.30
C TRP A 52 -9.29 5.50 5.33
N LEU A 53 -10.60 5.24 5.33
CA LEU A 53 -11.21 4.25 6.20
C LEU A 53 -10.85 2.82 5.79
N GLU A 54 -10.78 2.52 4.50
CA GLU A 54 -10.28 1.23 3.99
C GLU A 54 -8.81 1.04 4.33
N LEU A 55 -7.97 2.08 4.17
CA LEU A 55 -6.55 2.03 4.53
C LEU A 55 -6.36 1.81 6.03
N ALA A 56 -7.12 2.54 6.87
CA ALA A 56 -7.09 2.34 8.31
C ALA A 56 -7.56 0.93 8.70
N GLY A 57 -8.63 0.45 8.07
CA GLY A 57 -9.14 -0.91 8.23
C GLY A 57 -8.08 -1.96 7.86
N ALA A 58 -7.42 -1.82 6.71
CA ALA A 58 -6.33 -2.68 6.28
C ALA A 58 -5.19 -2.71 7.30
N PHE A 59 -4.79 -1.55 7.82
CA PHE A 59 -3.70 -1.43 8.80
C PHE A 59 -4.06 -2.05 10.16
N ILE A 60 -5.32 -1.87 10.61
CA ILE A 60 -5.83 -2.56 11.81
C ILE A 60 -5.82 -4.07 11.58
N GLY A 61 -6.33 -4.53 10.44
CA GLY A 61 -6.31 -5.95 10.07
C GLY A 61 -4.90 -6.54 10.05
N LEU A 62 -3.95 -5.85 9.42
CA LEU A 62 -2.53 -6.22 9.42
C LEU A 62 -1.99 -6.30 10.85
N THR A 63 -2.23 -5.29 11.67
CA THR A 63 -1.72 -5.22 13.05
C THR A 63 -2.28 -6.36 13.90
N LEU A 64 -3.59 -6.61 13.85
CA LEU A 64 -4.22 -7.73 14.56
C LEU A 64 -3.67 -9.08 14.09
N GLY A 65 -3.49 -9.25 12.78
CA GLY A 65 -2.89 -10.45 12.21
C GLY A 65 -1.45 -10.68 12.68
N VAL A 66 -0.61 -9.65 12.62
CA VAL A 66 0.78 -9.66 13.09
C VAL A 66 0.86 -10.01 14.58
N LEU A 67 0.02 -9.39 15.41
CA LEU A 67 -0.01 -9.66 16.85
C LEU A 67 -0.48 -11.09 17.16
N LYS A 68 -1.52 -11.57 16.46
CA LYS A 68 -2.08 -12.92 16.65
C LYS A 68 -1.09 -14.02 16.27
N PHE A 69 -0.41 -13.87 15.14
CA PHE A 69 0.49 -14.88 14.59
C PHE A 69 1.97 -14.65 14.91
N LYS A 70 2.29 -13.55 15.62
CA LYS A 70 3.65 -13.15 16.01
C LYS A 70 4.62 -13.09 14.82
N THR A 71 4.13 -12.67 13.66
CA THR A 71 4.95 -12.53 12.44
C THR A 71 5.73 -11.21 12.46
N ARG A 72 6.68 -11.05 11.55
CA ARG A 72 7.49 -9.83 11.47
C ARG A 72 6.73 -8.74 10.71
N PHE A 73 6.37 -7.66 11.42
CA PHE A 73 5.56 -6.57 10.89
C PHE A 73 6.04 -6.05 9.52
N TYR A 74 7.34 -5.77 9.36
CA TYR A 74 7.87 -5.20 8.12
C TYR A 74 7.82 -6.16 6.92
N GLU A 75 7.93 -7.47 7.13
CA GLU A 75 7.77 -8.47 6.06
C GLU A 75 6.32 -8.51 5.57
N ILE A 76 5.36 -8.50 6.50
CA ILE A 76 3.93 -8.49 6.17
C ILE A 76 3.52 -7.16 5.52
N LEU A 77 4.02 -6.03 6.02
CA LEU A 77 3.77 -4.71 5.44
C LEU A 77 4.30 -4.65 4.00
N GLU A 78 5.52 -5.12 3.78
CA GLU A 78 6.11 -5.14 2.43
C GLU A 78 5.29 -6.01 1.47
N ALA A 79 4.90 -7.20 1.91
CA ALA A 79 4.02 -8.09 1.14
C ALA A 79 2.66 -7.43 0.83
N MET A 80 2.07 -6.73 1.80
CA MET A 80 0.80 -6.02 1.63
C MET A 80 0.91 -4.87 0.61
N VAL A 81 2.01 -4.10 0.64
CA VAL A 81 2.22 -2.98 -0.29
C VAL A 81 2.35 -3.50 -1.72
N VAL A 82 3.19 -4.51 -1.97
CA VAL A 82 3.34 -5.03 -3.34
C VAL A 82 2.05 -5.73 -3.82
N SER A 83 1.29 -6.36 -2.93
CA SER A 83 0.05 -7.03 -3.30
C SER A 83 -1.10 -6.07 -3.60
N ILE A 84 -1.17 -4.89 -2.98
CA ILE A 84 -2.27 -3.95 -3.21
C ILE A 84 -2.12 -3.15 -4.51
N LEU A 85 -0.89 -2.95 -5.01
CA LEU A 85 -0.64 -2.19 -6.25
C LEU A 85 -1.37 -2.78 -7.46
N PRO A 86 -1.37 -4.11 -7.73
CA PRO A 86 -2.20 -4.69 -8.79
C PRO A 86 -3.70 -4.39 -8.69
N VAL A 87 -4.25 -4.32 -7.48
CA VAL A 87 -5.67 -3.97 -7.25
C VAL A 87 -5.90 -2.53 -7.66
N LEU A 88 -5.05 -1.60 -7.21
CA LEU A 88 -5.13 -0.19 -7.58
C LEU A 88 -4.96 0.02 -9.09
N ALA A 89 -4.02 -0.69 -9.73
CA ALA A 89 -3.82 -0.62 -11.17
C ALA A 89 -5.10 -1.03 -11.93
N ILE A 90 -5.69 -2.17 -11.58
CA ILE A 90 -6.91 -2.66 -12.23
C ILE A 90 -8.11 -1.75 -11.93
N PHE A 91 -8.18 -1.18 -10.72
CA PHE A 91 -9.21 -0.20 -10.36
C PHE A 91 -9.16 1.02 -11.28
N PHE A 92 -7.99 1.64 -11.44
CA PHE A 92 -7.83 2.81 -12.31
C PHE A 92 -7.99 2.48 -13.80
N LEU A 93 -7.56 1.29 -14.23
CA LEU A 93 -7.78 0.84 -15.60
C LEU A 93 -9.27 0.67 -15.89
N ASN A 94 -10.03 0.05 -14.96
CA ASN A 94 -11.46 -0.12 -15.10
C ASN A 94 -12.19 1.23 -15.18
N ASP A 95 -11.82 2.17 -14.33
CA ASP A 95 -12.37 3.53 -14.36
C ASP A 95 -12.02 4.25 -15.66
N SER A 96 -10.78 4.14 -16.13
CA SER A 96 -10.35 4.72 -17.40
C SER A 96 -11.14 4.18 -18.60
N VAL A 97 -11.37 2.87 -18.66
CA VAL A 97 -12.13 2.24 -19.76
C VAL A 97 -13.62 2.58 -19.66
N SER A 98 -14.20 2.54 -18.47
CA SER A 98 -15.65 2.75 -18.28
C SER A 98 -16.06 4.21 -18.46
N ASN A 99 -15.22 5.14 -17.99
CA ASN A 99 -15.52 6.58 -17.97
C ASN A 99 -14.70 7.38 -19.00
N SER A 100 -13.87 6.72 -19.84
CA SER A 100 -12.95 7.37 -20.79
C SER A 100 -12.06 8.44 -20.14
N SER A 101 -11.63 8.18 -18.90
CA SER A 101 -10.86 9.14 -18.09
C SER A 101 -9.36 9.03 -18.37
N LEU A 102 -8.77 10.11 -18.92
CA LEU A 102 -7.32 10.24 -19.10
C LEU A 102 -6.58 10.28 -17.76
N VAL A 103 -7.16 10.93 -16.74
CA VAL A 103 -6.57 11.01 -15.39
C VAL A 103 -6.40 9.62 -14.79
N SER A 104 -7.40 8.77 -14.96
CA SER A 104 -7.37 7.39 -14.46
C SER A 104 -6.38 6.52 -15.25
N PHE A 105 -6.20 6.78 -16.55
CA PHE A 105 -5.16 6.12 -17.34
C PHE A 105 -3.74 6.48 -16.87
N ILE A 106 -3.50 7.77 -16.58
CA ILE A 106 -2.23 8.25 -16.02
C ILE A 106 -1.99 7.63 -14.64
N ALA A 107 -3.03 7.57 -13.79
CA ALA A 107 -2.95 6.91 -12.49
C ALA A 107 -2.59 5.41 -12.63
N PHE A 108 -3.26 4.67 -13.53
CA PHE A 108 -2.92 3.28 -13.84
C PHE A 108 -1.45 3.12 -14.25
N THR A 109 -0.98 3.94 -15.19
CA THR A 109 0.41 3.92 -15.67
C THR A 109 1.40 4.23 -14.53
N THR A 110 1.03 5.17 -13.65
CA THR A 110 1.82 5.52 -12.47
C THR A 110 1.92 4.35 -11.49
N ILE A 111 0.83 3.62 -11.25
CA ILE A 111 0.86 2.43 -10.40
C ILE A 111 1.75 1.34 -11.02
N LEU A 112 1.70 1.12 -12.35
CA LEU A 112 2.62 0.19 -13.02
C LEU A 112 4.07 0.60 -12.86
N PHE A 113 4.38 1.90 -13.00
CA PHE A 113 5.72 2.42 -12.74
C PHE A 113 6.14 2.18 -11.28
N LEU A 114 5.25 2.37 -10.31
CA LEU A 114 5.53 2.07 -8.90
C LEU A 114 5.76 0.58 -8.63
N ILE A 115 5.08 -0.33 -9.33
CA ILE A 115 5.35 -1.77 -9.29
C ILE A 115 6.76 -2.06 -9.83
N PHE A 116 7.15 -1.42 -10.93
CA PHE A 116 8.50 -1.53 -11.48
C PHE A 116 9.55 -1.02 -10.48
N VAL A 117 9.33 0.16 -9.90
CA VAL A 117 10.20 0.74 -8.87
C VAL A 117 10.31 -0.19 -7.66
N TYR A 118 9.19 -0.80 -7.22
CA TYR A 118 9.23 -1.78 -6.12
C TYR A 118 10.23 -2.89 -6.39
N TYR A 119 10.16 -3.55 -7.55
CA TYR A 119 11.06 -4.65 -7.89
C TYR A 119 12.50 -4.21 -8.08
N LEU A 120 12.72 -3.02 -8.66
CA LEU A 120 14.06 -2.44 -8.78
C LEU A 120 14.69 -2.23 -7.40
N LEU A 121 13.93 -1.68 -6.45
CA LEU A 121 14.38 -1.48 -5.07
C LEU A 121 14.56 -2.81 -4.33
N ASP A 122 13.64 -3.77 -4.48
CA ASP A 122 13.72 -5.09 -3.81
C ASP A 122 15.01 -5.85 -4.15
N VAL A 123 15.51 -5.69 -5.39
CA VAL A 123 16.78 -6.29 -5.81
C VAL A 123 17.99 -5.54 -5.23
N HIS A 124 17.99 -4.19 -5.23
CA HIS A 124 19.20 -3.40 -4.99
C HIS A 124 19.25 -2.71 -3.61
N TYR A 125 18.20 -2.75 -2.78
CA TYR A 125 18.13 -1.92 -1.57
C TYR A 125 19.25 -2.18 -0.56
N LYS A 126 19.83 -3.38 -0.57
CA LYS A 126 20.95 -3.76 0.31
C LYS A 126 22.28 -3.13 -0.11
N GLU A 127 22.38 -2.64 -1.34
CA GLU A 127 23.60 -2.03 -1.90
C GLU A 127 23.69 -0.54 -1.57
N PHE A 128 22.60 0.08 -1.10
CA PHE A 128 22.59 1.50 -0.76
C PHE A 128 23.49 1.79 0.45
N SER A 129 24.54 2.58 0.22
CA SER A 129 25.56 2.93 1.22
C SER A 129 25.00 3.60 2.49
N TRP A 130 23.89 4.33 2.35
CA TRP A 130 23.20 4.99 3.46
C TRP A 130 22.25 4.06 4.22
N TYR A 131 21.81 2.95 3.62
CA TYR A 131 20.88 1.98 4.22
C TYR A 131 21.63 0.78 4.84
N LYS A 132 22.37 1.05 5.91
CA LYS A 132 23.32 0.08 6.50
C LYS A 132 22.65 -1.17 7.11
N SER A 133 21.40 -1.02 7.56
CA SER A 133 20.70 -2.10 8.27
C SER A 133 20.38 -3.30 7.38
N GLY A 134 20.07 -3.06 6.09
CA GLY A 134 19.68 -4.11 5.14
C GLY A 134 18.40 -4.87 5.52
N LYS A 135 17.62 -4.33 6.47
CA LYS A 135 16.38 -4.95 6.97
C LYS A 135 15.28 -4.93 5.90
N ILE A 136 14.40 -5.93 5.97
CA ILE A 136 13.21 -6.02 5.13
C ILE A 136 12.25 -4.88 5.50
N GLY A 137 11.49 -4.36 4.52
CA GLY A 137 10.56 -3.26 4.66
C GLY A 137 10.92 -2.02 3.86
N PHE A 138 12.17 -1.91 3.37
CA PHE A 138 12.64 -0.74 2.62
C PHE A 138 11.79 -0.49 1.36
N SER A 139 11.68 -1.49 0.49
CA SER A 139 11.03 -1.34 -0.83
C SER A 139 9.55 -1.03 -0.69
N GLY A 140 8.88 -1.69 0.25
CA GLY A 140 7.48 -1.44 0.58
C GLY A 140 7.25 -0.03 1.09
N LEU A 141 8.02 0.42 2.08
CA LEU A 141 7.88 1.77 2.63
C LEU A 141 8.26 2.85 1.61
N ALA A 142 9.27 2.61 0.78
CA ALA A 142 9.70 3.57 -0.24
C ALA A 142 8.59 3.79 -1.27
N VAL A 143 8.00 2.70 -1.76
CA VAL A 143 6.90 2.76 -2.73
C VAL A 143 5.62 3.31 -2.12
N LEU A 144 5.33 2.98 -0.86
CA LEU A 144 4.23 3.59 -0.11
C LEU A 144 4.44 5.10 0.03
N GLY A 145 5.65 5.52 0.40
CA GLY A 145 6.04 6.93 0.49
C GLY A 145 5.90 7.67 -0.84
N LEU A 146 6.40 7.08 -1.93
CA LEU A 146 6.27 7.63 -3.28
C LEU A 146 4.81 7.71 -3.74
N LEU A 147 4.01 6.67 -3.50
CA LEU A 147 2.58 6.64 -3.82
C LEU A 147 1.86 7.82 -3.16
N PHE A 148 2.05 8.00 -1.85
CA PHE A 148 1.42 9.09 -1.12
C PHE A 148 2.00 10.47 -1.48
N LEU A 149 3.29 10.55 -1.82
CA LEU A 149 3.89 11.80 -2.27
C LEU A 149 3.32 12.25 -3.61
N ILE A 150 3.22 11.33 -4.58
CA ILE A 150 2.58 11.58 -5.88
C ILE A 150 1.12 11.98 -5.66
N ARG A 151 0.41 11.24 -4.80
CA ARG A 151 -0.99 11.53 -4.45
C ARG A 151 -1.16 12.94 -3.87
N ALA A 152 -0.27 13.35 -2.96
CA ALA A 152 -0.26 14.71 -2.41
C ALA A 152 -0.01 15.76 -3.50
N GLY A 153 0.95 15.51 -4.40
CA GLY A 153 1.25 16.39 -5.53
C GLY A 153 0.07 16.57 -6.49
N VAL A 154 -0.63 15.48 -6.83
CA VAL A 154 -1.84 15.53 -7.66
C VAL A 154 -2.97 16.27 -6.95
N ALA A 155 -3.15 16.04 -5.64
CA ALA A 155 -4.20 16.66 -4.84
C ALA A 155 -4.09 18.20 -4.73
N ILE A 156 -2.91 18.77 -5.01
CA ILE A 156 -2.72 20.24 -5.08
C ILE A 156 -3.49 20.82 -6.28
N PHE A 157 -3.51 20.11 -7.41
CA PHE A 157 -4.10 20.59 -8.66
C PHE A 157 -5.50 20.04 -8.92
N TYR A 158 -5.82 18.85 -8.40
CA TYR A 158 -7.07 18.15 -8.65
C TYR A 158 -7.73 17.72 -7.34
N THR A 159 -9.00 18.10 -7.14
CA THR A 159 -9.78 17.74 -5.94
C THR A 159 -10.43 16.35 -6.03
N GLY A 160 -10.43 15.75 -7.22
CA GLY A 160 -10.98 14.41 -7.49
C GLY A 160 -9.90 13.32 -7.50
N VAL A 161 -9.15 13.18 -6.41
CA VAL A 161 -8.30 12.00 -6.18
C VAL A 161 -9.18 10.86 -5.65
N LEU A 162 -8.67 9.62 -5.58
CA LEU A 162 -9.40 8.42 -5.12
C LEU A 162 -10.42 8.71 -4.00
N SER A 163 -10.08 9.52 -2.99
CA SER A 163 -11.06 10.07 -2.04
C SER A 163 -11.38 11.55 -2.26
N PHE A 164 -12.67 11.89 -2.16
CA PHE A 164 -13.19 13.25 -2.30
C PHE A 164 -13.13 14.05 -0.99
N VAL A 165 -12.03 13.96 -0.23
CA VAL A 165 -11.84 14.73 1.02
C VAL A 165 -11.40 16.18 0.75
N GLY A 166 -11.27 16.56 -0.53
CA GLY A 166 -10.91 17.92 -0.94
C GLY A 166 -9.47 18.27 -0.55
N LYS A 167 -9.23 19.52 -0.13
CA LYS A 167 -7.86 20.02 0.15
C LYS A 167 -7.17 19.31 1.32
N SER A 168 -7.91 18.67 2.22
CA SER A 168 -7.35 17.90 3.33
C SER A 168 -6.52 16.70 2.85
N GLU A 169 -6.79 16.20 1.63
CA GLU A 169 -6.09 15.08 1.01
C GLU A 169 -4.58 15.31 0.89
N VAL A 170 -4.17 16.56 0.61
CA VAL A 170 -2.76 16.96 0.50
C VAL A 170 -2.05 16.75 1.83
N PHE A 171 -2.69 17.13 2.95
CA PHE A 171 -2.11 17.01 4.28
C PHE A 171 -1.99 15.55 4.71
N PHE A 172 -3.06 14.75 4.56
CA PHE A 172 -3.00 13.33 4.95
C PHE A 172 -1.99 12.56 4.10
N SER A 173 -2.00 12.75 2.77
CA SER A 173 -1.04 12.10 1.89
C SER A 173 0.39 12.56 2.19
N GLY A 174 0.61 13.85 2.43
CA GLY A 174 1.92 14.38 2.83
C GLY A 174 2.44 13.79 4.14
N ILE A 175 1.58 13.66 5.15
CA ILE A 175 1.93 13.04 6.44
C ILE A 175 2.31 11.57 6.23
N PHE A 176 1.51 10.79 5.49
CA PHE A 176 1.81 9.39 5.22
C PHE A 176 3.12 9.21 4.44
N ALA A 177 3.39 10.07 3.46
CA ALA A 177 4.64 10.06 2.72
C ALA A 177 5.83 10.36 3.66
N PHE A 178 5.73 11.44 4.44
CA PHE A 178 6.76 11.84 5.39
C PHE A 178 7.04 10.74 6.43
N THR A 179 6.00 10.17 7.04
CA THR A 179 6.14 9.06 8.00
C THR A 179 6.80 7.84 7.36
N SER A 180 6.45 7.50 6.12
CA SER A 180 7.08 6.37 5.42
C SER A 180 8.59 6.57 5.25
N PHE A 181 9.01 7.75 4.79
CA PHE A 181 10.43 8.07 4.65
C PHE A 181 11.16 8.19 6.00
N LEU A 182 10.50 8.72 7.03
CA LEU A 182 11.05 8.77 8.39
C LEU A 182 11.30 7.37 8.95
N VAL A 183 10.38 6.43 8.71
CA VAL A 183 10.55 5.02 9.13
C VAL A 183 11.71 4.37 8.37
N ILE A 184 11.87 4.65 7.08
CA ILE A 184 13.03 4.18 6.30
C ILE A 184 14.34 4.72 6.87
N PHE A 185 14.39 6.02 7.18
CA PHE A 185 15.56 6.66 7.79
C PHE A 185 15.91 6.01 9.12
N ASN A 186 14.91 5.77 9.97
CA ASN A 186 15.09 5.09 11.25
C ASN A 186 15.59 3.65 11.04
N LEU A 187 14.98 2.89 10.12
CA LEU A 187 15.42 1.55 9.77
C LEU A 187 16.87 1.51 9.30
N GLY A 188 17.29 2.46 8.47
CA GLY A 188 18.66 2.56 7.95
C GLY A 188 19.71 2.79 9.04
N ASN A 189 19.34 3.49 10.11
CA ASN A 189 20.20 3.84 11.24
C ASN A 189 20.21 2.80 12.36
N VAL A 190 19.36 1.76 12.32
CA VAL A 190 19.42 0.68 13.30
C VAL A 190 20.70 -0.10 13.09
N LYS A 191 21.63 0.01 14.05
CA LYS A 191 22.85 -0.79 14.12
C LYS A 191 22.48 -2.29 14.07
N LYS A 192 23.21 -3.05 13.26
CA LYS A 192 23.08 -4.50 13.19
C LYS A 192 23.40 -5.13 14.54
#